data_AF-A0A976DP89-F1
#
_entry.id   AF-A0A976DP89-F1
#
_cell.length_a   1.000
_cell.length_b   1.000
_cell.length_c   1.000
_cell.angle_alpha   90.00
_cell.angle_beta   90.00
_cell.angle_gamma   90.00
#
_symmetry.space_group_name_H-M   'P 1'
#
loop_
_entity.id
_entity.type
_entity.pdbx_description
1 polymer ?
#
loop_
_entity_poly.entity_id
_entity_poly.type
_entity_poly.pdbx_seq_one_letter_code
_entity_poly.pdbx_strand_id
1 'polypeptide(L)'
;FKREAMKVPLLRELLMTDSVYIASNITFHNLAPLSTYLGKPGDPAKGGLPFAEYMLRQRQHAEAEVAAMLDTAHFIDRATGIYGYPHFVCDTSGSICEVVTPEDPSDPVMRQLADTLLLVWIKGSDDHTAELVRRFDRAPKPMYYQPAFLHAAWEDYRATHSVSEETCDPDHFVRWTYARALAHRQPRYAAMARWGVTVTAEEVAEVQSAEDFDRLIAMAIDRR
;
A
#
# COMPACT_ATOMS: atom_id res chain seq x y z
N PHE A 1 5.79 17.07 -9.14
CA PHE A 1 6.42 18.29 -8.58
C PHE A 1 7.17 19.12 -9.62
N LYS A 2 8.28 18.63 -10.20
CA LYS A 2 9.02 19.41 -11.22
C LYS A 2 8.13 19.87 -12.39
N ARG A 3 7.30 18.97 -12.97
CA ARG A 3 6.34 19.33 -14.03
C ARG A 3 5.40 20.50 -13.66
N GLU A 4 4.92 20.55 -12.41
CA GLU A 4 4.07 21.64 -11.92
C GLU A 4 4.87 22.94 -11.75
N ALA A 5 6.07 22.86 -11.15
CA ALA A 5 6.95 24.02 -11.02
C ALA A 5 7.35 24.62 -12.38
N MET A 6 7.48 23.79 -13.42
CA MET A 6 7.79 24.22 -14.79
C MET A 6 6.67 25.05 -15.45
N LYS A 7 5.48 25.12 -14.86
CA LYS A 7 4.38 26.01 -15.30
C LYS A 7 4.58 27.47 -14.85
N VAL A 8 5.41 27.70 -13.82
CA VAL A 8 5.73 29.03 -13.31
C VAL A 8 7.01 29.52 -14.01
N PRO A 9 6.96 30.58 -14.85
CA PRO A 9 8.11 31.01 -15.66
C PRO A 9 9.40 31.22 -14.85
N LEU A 10 9.31 31.89 -13.70
CA LEU A 10 10.44 32.11 -12.79
C LEU A 10 11.09 30.80 -12.32
N LEU A 11 10.28 29.85 -11.85
CA LEU A 11 10.80 28.57 -11.36
C LEU A 11 11.37 27.74 -12.51
N ARG A 12 10.74 27.80 -13.69
CA ARG A 12 11.19 27.10 -14.89
C ARG A 12 12.61 27.51 -15.28
N GLU A 13 12.89 28.81 -15.36
CA GLU A 13 14.23 29.30 -15.69
C GLU A 13 15.28 28.79 -14.69
N LEU A 14 15.02 28.95 -13.38
CA LEU A 14 15.93 28.52 -12.33
C LEU A 14 16.15 26.99 -12.30
N LEU A 15 15.13 26.20 -12.62
CA LEU A 15 15.19 24.72 -12.66
C LEU A 15 15.88 24.16 -13.92
N MET A 16 15.93 24.94 -15.01
CA MET A 16 16.57 24.55 -16.27
C MET A 16 18.07 24.86 -16.27
N THR A 17 18.51 25.82 -15.46
CA THR A 17 19.91 26.21 -15.27
C THR A 17 20.54 25.58 -14.03
N ASP A 18 19.84 24.63 -13.39
CA ASP A 18 20.22 24.01 -12.10
C ASP A 18 20.55 25.03 -11.00
N SER A 19 20.03 26.25 -11.11
CA SER A 19 20.18 27.30 -10.09
C SER A 19 19.34 27.00 -8.85
N VAL A 20 18.29 26.20 -8.99
CA VAL A 20 17.55 25.56 -7.90
C VAL A 20 17.21 24.12 -8.28
N TYR A 21 16.94 23.27 -7.28
CA TYR A 21 16.43 21.91 -7.49
C TYR A 21 15.20 21.64 -6.62
N ILE A 22 14.41 20.63 -7.01
CA ILE A 22 13.27 20.14 -6.23
C ILE A 22 13.57 18.69 -5.85
N ALA A 23 13.60 18.42 -4.56
CA ALA A 23 13.68 17.08 -3.99
C ALA A 23 12.39 16.75 -3.22
N SER A 24 12.09 15.45 -3.14
CA SER A 24 11.01 14.94 -2.32
C SER A 24 11.49 14.80 -0.87
N ASN A 25 10.82 15.45 0.08
CA ASN A 25 11.12 15.30 1.52
C ASN A 25 10.33 14.12 2.11
N ILE A 26 10.33 12.99 1.40
CA ILE A 26 9.71 11.76 1.89
C ILE A 26 10.58 11.19 3.02
N THR A 27 9.93 10.87 4.14
CA THR A 27 10.60 10.26 5.31
C THR A 27 9.68 9.19 5.90
N PHE A 28 10.18 8.40 6.84
CA PHE A 28 9.35 7.42 7.58
C PHE A 28 8.11 8.06 8.24
N HIS A 29 8.22 9.32 8.67
CA HIS A 29 7.12 10.05 9.31
C HIS A 29 6.36 10.97 8.34
N ASN A 30 6.78 11.06 7.08
CA ASN A 30 6.17 11.93 6.07
C ASN A 30 6.04 11.21 4.73
N LEU A 31 4.93 10.49 4.58
CA LEU A 31 4.55 9.83 3.32
C LEU A 31 3.73 10.73 2.39
N ALA A 32 3.52 12.01 2.75
CA ALA A 32 2.73 12.93 1.94
C ALA A 32 3.20 13.06 0.48
N PRO A 33 4.51 13.04 0.16
CA PRO A 33 4.95 13.08 -1.24
C PRO A 33 4.49 11.87 -2.06
N LEU A 34 4.52 10.66 -1.48
CA LEU A 34 4.03 9.44 -2.12
C LEU A 34 2.51 9.52 -2.31
N SER A 35 1.77 9.87 -1.26
CA SER A 35 0.31 10.04 -1.35
C SER A 35 -0.09 11.08 -2.40
N THR A 36 0.60 12.21 -2.44
CA THR A 36 0.38 13.27 -3.44
C THR A 36 0.68 12.79 -4.85
N TYR A 37 1.73 11.96 -5.02
CA TYR A 37 2.00 11.35 -6.30
C TYR A 37 0.90 10.38 -6.70
N LEU A 38 0.51 9.45 -5.84
CA LEU A 38 -0.49 8.43 -6.17
C LEU A 38 -1.83 9.08 -6.54
N GLY A 39 -2.28 10.05 -5.73
CA GLY A 39 -3.49 10.82 -5.99
C GLY A 39 -4.77 9.98 -5.98
N LYS A 40 -5.84 10.52 -6.56
CA LYS A 40 -7.15 9.89 -6.68
C LYS A 40 -7.74 10.23 -8.06
N PRO A 41 -8.51 9.34 -8.70
CA PRO A 41 -9.11 9.65 -9.99
C PRO A 41 -10.31 10.59 -9.82
N GLY A 42 -10.54 11.47 -10.79
CA GLY A 42 -11.70 12.37 -10.84
C GLY A 42 -11.34 13.81 -11.18
N ASP A 43 -12.24 14.72 -10.82
CA ASP A 43 -12.20 16.15 -11.15
C ASP A 43 -10.87 16.81 -10.71
N PRO A 44 -10.05 17.31 -11.66
CA PRO A 44 -8.81 18.02 -11.34
C PRO A 44 -9.01 19.28 -10.48
N ALA A 45 -10.15 19.96 -10.58
CA ALA A 45 -10.47 21.12 -9.75
C ALA A 45 -10.67 20.74 -8.28
N LYS A 46 -10.98 19.48 -8.00
CA LYS A 46 -11.07 18.88 -6.65
C LYS A 46 -9.81 18.12 -6.25
N GLY A 47 -8.72 18.27 -7.00
CA GLY A 47 -7.45 17.56 -6.76
C GLY A 47 -7.44 16.11 -7.27
N GLY A 48 -8.37 15.76 -8.16
CA GLY A 48 -8.38 14.49 -8.89
C GLY A 48 -7.38 14.45 -10.03
N LEU A 49 -7.21 13.26 -10.59
CA LEU A 49 -6.40 12.99 -11.76
C LEU A 49 -7.27 12.41 -12.87
N PRO A 50 -6.97 12.72 -14.14
CA PRO A 50 -7.47 11.92 -15.25
C PRO A 50 -7.18 10.45 -14.99
N PHE A 51 -8.16 9.58 -15.21
CA PHE A 51 -8.11 8.17 -14.88
C PHE A 51 -6.94 7.46 -15.58
N ALA A 52 -6.63 7.83 -16.83
CA ALA A 52 -5.46 7.30 -17.53
C ALA A 52 -4.14 7.66 -16.84
N GLU A 53 -4.01 8.89 -16.32
CA GLU A 53 -2.83 9.30 -15.55
C GLU A 53 -2.80 8.60 -14.19
N TYR A 54 -3.95 8.48 -13.51
CA TYR A 54 -4.06 7.73 -12.27
C TYR A 54 -3.60 6.27 -12.44
N MET A 55 -4.06 5.58 -13.49
CA MET A 55 -3.65 4.21 -13.80
C MET A 55 -2.15 4.08 -14.09
N LEU A 56 -1.55 5.07 -14.75
CA LEU A 56 -0.10 5.10 -14.95
C LEU A 56 0.63 5.15 -13.60
N ARG A 57 0.19 6.03 -12.68
CA ARG A 57 0.81 6.17 -11.36
C ARG A 57 0.59 4.94 -10.48
N GLN A 58 -0.57 4.28 -10.58
CA GLN A 58 -0.83 2.99 -9.93
C GLN A 58 0.16 1.91 -10.39
N ARG A 59 0.44 1.78 -11.69
CA ARG A 59 1.42 0.82 -12.20
C ARG A 59 2.83 1.09 -11.67
N GLN A 60 3.27 2.34 -11.71
CA GLN A 60 4.59 2.71 -11.18
C GLN A 60 4.72 2.45 -9.68
N HIS A 61 3.65 2.66 -8.93
CA HIS A 61 3.63 2.32 -7.51
C HIS A 61 3.71 0.80 -7.30
N ALA A 62 3.00 -0.01 -8.11
CA ALA A 62 3.11 -1.47 -8.05
C ALA A 62 4.53 -1.97 -8.34
N GLU A 63 5.17 -1.42 -9.38
CA GLU A 63 6.56 -1.73 -9.73
C GLU A 63 7.51 -1.38 -8.57
N ALA A 64 7.33 -0.22 -7.95
CA ALA A 64 8.13 0.22 -6.81
C ALA A 64 7.89 -0.64 -5.56
N GLU A 65 6.65 -1.05 -5.30
CA GLU A 65 6.28 -1.95 -4.19
C GLU A 65 6.94 -3.32 -4.35
N VAL A 66 6.86 -3.91 -5.55
CA VAL A 66 7.52 -5.19 -5.84
C VAL A 66 9.03 -5.09 -5.68
N ALA A 67 9.66 -4.04 -6.23
CA ALA A 67 11.09 -3.82 -6.09
C ALA A 67 11.50 -3.66 -4.61
N ALA A 68 10.77 -2.86 -3.84
CA ALA A 68 11.06 -2.65 -2.42
C ALA A 68 10.96 -3.94 -1.60
N MET A 69 9.99 -4.81 -1.90
CA MET A 69 9.88 -6.10 -1.22
C MET A 69 11.00 -7.07 -1.62
N LEU A 70 11.41 -7.09 -2.90
CA LEU A 70 12.53 -7.93 -3.35
C LEU A 70 13.88 -7.49 -2.75
N ASP A 71 14.02 -6.23 -2.34
CA ASP A 71 15.21 -5.71 -1.66
C ASP A 71 15.33 -6.15 -0.18
N THR A 72 14.33 -6.87 0.36
CA THR A 72 14.27 -7.23 1.79
C THR A 72 15.49 -8.02 2.26
N ALA A 73 15.88 -9.09 1.54
CA ALA A 73 17.06 -9.89 1.91
C ALA A 73 18.34 -9.06 1.87
N HIS A 74 18.50 -8.22 0.85
CA HIS A 74 19.65 -7.32 0.75
C HIS A 74 19.71 -6.35 1.94
N PHE A 75 18.56 -5.82 2.38
CA PHE A 75 18.51 -4.94 3.54
C PHE A 75 18.90 -5.66 4.84
N ILE A 76 18.45 -6.90 5.02
CA ILE A 76 18.80 -7.74 6.17
C ILE A 76 20.32 -7.99 6.21
N ASP A 77 20.91 -8.40 5.09
CA ASP A 77 22.36 -8.64 5.00
C ASP A 77 23.18 -7.39 5.35
N ARG A 78 22.76 -6.22 4.86
CA ARG A 78 23.42 -4.96 5.22
C ARG A 78 23.22 -4.59 6.68
N ALA A 79 22.01 -4.78 7.23
CA ALA A 79 21.72 -4.48 8.63
C ALA A 79 22.62 -5.31 9.56
N THR A 80 22.78 -6.59 9.25
CA THR A 80 23.70 -7.48 9.98
C THR A 80 25.16 -7.10 9.74
N GLY A 81 25.58 -6.91 8.48
CA GLY A 81 26.99 -6.65 8.16
C GLY A 81 27.54 -5.30 8.63
N ILE A 82 26.70 -4.25 8.66
CA ILE A 82 27.12 -2.89 9.03
C ILE A 82 26.89 -2.63 10.52
N TYR A 83 25.72 -3.01 11.04
CA TYR A 83 25.27 -2.63 12.37
C TYR A 83 25.25 -3.79 13.36
N GLY A 84 25.44 -5.03 12.89
CA GLY A 84 25.37 -6.22 13.75
C GLY A 84 23.97 -6.52 14.26
N TYR A 85 22.91 -6.03 13.61
CA TYR A 85 21.54 -6.30 14.03
C TYR A 85 21.19 -7.77 13.77
N PRO A 86 20.83 -8.55 14.82
CA PRO A 86 20.59 -9.99 14.71
C PRO A 86 19.13 -10.32 14.35
N HIS A 87 18.22 -9.35 14.49
CA HIS A 87 16.79 -9.54 14.29
C HIS A 87 16.26 -8.46 13.36
N PHE A 88 15.32 -8.85 12.49
CA PHE A 88 14.67 -7.97 11.55
C PHE A 88 13.16 -8.18 11.63
N VAL A 89 12.42 -7.09 11.84
CA VAL A 89 10.96 -7.05 11.84
C VAL A 89 10.53 -5.95 10.88
N CYS A 90 9.58 -6.25 10.01
CA CYS A 90 9.10 -5.32 9.00
C CYS A 90 7.57 -5.36 8.94
N ASP A 91 6.97 -4.17 9.07
CA ASP A 91 5.59 -3.94 8.64
C ASP A 91 5.60 -3.80 7.10
N THR A 92 5.16 -4.85 6.41
CA THR A 92 5.22 -4.93 4.96
C THR A 92 4.15 -4.03 4.32
N SER A 93 4.23 -3.82 3.00
CA SER A 93 3.24 -3.00 2.30
C SER A 93 1.81 -3.46 2.59
N GLY A 94 0.96 -2.51 3.01
CA GLY A 94 -0.48 -2.73 3.16
C GLY A 94 -1.21 -3.03 1.84
N SER A 95 -0.50 -3.03 0.71
CA SER A 95 -1.01 -3.43 -0.60
C SER A 95 -0.30 -4.66 -1.16
N ILE A 96 0.51 -5.37 -0.38
CA ILE A 96 1.23 -6.58 -0.83
C ILE A 96 0.30 -7.58 -1.52
N CYS A 97 -0.89 -7.80 -0.96
CA CYS A 97 -1.86 -8.73 -1.51
C CYS A 97 -2.32 -8.34 -2.93
N GLU A 98 -2.20 -7.09 -3.33
CA GLU A 98 -2.61 -6.57 -4.65
C GLU A 98 -1.52 -6.75 -5.73
N VAL A 99 -0.26 -6.96 -5.32
CA VAL A 99 0.91 -7.01 -6.23
C VAL A 99 1.56 -8.40 -6.32
N VAL A 100 1.03 -9.38 -5.61
CA VAL A 100 1.48 -10.79 -5.63
C VAL A 100 0.38 -11.73 -6.09
N THR A 101 0.76 -12.94 -6.50
CA THR A 101 -0.13 -14.05 -6.82
C THR A 101 0.06 -15.17 -5.79
N PRO A 102 -0.66 -15.15 -4.66
CA PRO A 102 -0.39 -16.04 -3.53
C PRO A 102 -0.74 -17.52 -3.78
N GLU A 103 -1.48 -17.83 -4.84
CA GLU A 103 -1.73 -19.19 -5.32
C GLU A 103 -0.57 -19.75 -6.16
N ASP A 104 0.27 -18.89 -6.72
CA ASP A 104 1.43 -19.31 -7.51
C ASP A 104 2.60 -19.62 -6.58
N PRO A 105 2.99 -20.89 -6.38
CA PRO A 105 4.14 -21.25 -5.54
C PRO A 105 5.47 -20.72 -6.12
N SER A 106 5.44 -20.22 -7.36
CA SER A 106 6.55 -19.58 -8.02
C SER A 106 6.46 -18.05 -8.06
N ASP A 107 5.55 -17.43 -7.31
CA ASP A 107 5.53 -15.98 -7.18
C ASP A 107 6.88 -15.48 -6.63
N PRO A 108 7.56 -14.55 -7.33
CA PRO A 108 8.92 -14.16 -6.97
C PRO A 108 9.00 -13.41 -5.65
N VAL A 109 7.98 -12.58 -5.34
CA VAL A 109 7.94 -11.81 -4.10
C VAL A 109 7.64 -12.74 -2.94
N MET A 110 6.61 -13.58 -3.05
CA MET A 110 6.23 -14.50 -1.98
C MET A 110 7.34 -15.49 -1.67
N ARG A 111 8.03 -16.03 -2.69
CA ARG A 111 9.20 -16.91 -2.47
C ARG A 111 10.33 -16.19 -1.75
N GLN A 112 10.76 -15.04 -2.25
CA GLN A 112 11.86 -14.30 -1.64
C GLN A 112 11.55 -13.96 -0.17
N LEU A 113 10.34 -13.49 0.11
CA LEU A 113 9.93 -13.16 1.47
C LEU A 113 9.85 -14.41 2.36
N ALA A 114 9.25 -15.51 1.90
CA ALA A 114 9.12 -16.74 2.68
C ALA A 114 10.45 -17.46 2.92
N ASP A 115 11.41 -17.33 2.01
CA ASP A 115 12.77 -17.87 2.17
C ASP A 115 13.58 -17.09 3.22
N THR A 116 13.19 -15.84 3.50
CA THR A 116 13.98 -14.92 4.34
C THR A 116 13.30 -14.58 5.67
N LEU A 117 11.97 -14.65 5.74
CA LEU A 117 11.16 -14.17 6.85
C LEU A 117 10.04 -15.14 7.22
N LEU A 118 9.66 -15.12 8.49
CA LEU A 118 8.35 -15.63 8.89
C LEU A 118 7.27 -14.62 8.51
N LEU A 119 6.44 -14.97 7.53
CA LEU A 119 5.28 -14.16 7.18
C LEU A 119 4.18 -14.32 8.25
N VAL A 120 3.70 -13.21 8.80
CA VAL A 120 2.66 -13.21 9.85
C VAL A 120 1.47 -12.41 9.34
N TRP A 121 0.33 -13.08 9.17
CA TRP A 121 -0.93 -12.38 8.88
C TRP A 121 -1.68 -12.09 10.17
N ILE A 122 -1.93 -10.81 10.43
CA ILE A 122 -2.84 -10.35 11.48
C ILE A 122 -4.25 -10.33 10.89
N LYS A 123 -5.03 -11.37 11.19
CA LYS A 123 -6.41 -11.50 10.72
C LYS A 123 -7.33 -10.61 11.57
N GLY A 124 -7.93 -9.61 10.92
CA GLY A 124 -8.96 -8.78 11.53
C GLY A 124 -10.31 -9.49 11.63
N SER A 125 -11.11 -9.07 12.61
CA SER A 125 -12.53 -9.41 12.75
C SER A 125 -13.43 -8.51 11.88
N ASP A 126 -14.72 -8.84 11.80
CA ASP A 126 -15.71 -8.01 11.08
C ASP A 126 -15.83 -6.62 11.72
N ASP A 127 -15.77 -6.54 13.05
CA ASP A 127 -15.75 -5.27 13.80
C ASP A 127 -14.50 -4.44 13.47
N HIS A 128 -13.33 -5.09 13.34
CA HIS A 128 -12.10 -4.44 12.89
C HIS A 128 -12.26 -3.86 11.47
N THR A 129 -12.88 -4.62 10.56
CA THR A 129 -13.17 -4.17 9.19
C THR A 129 -14.08 -2.93 9.19
N ALA A 130 -15.13 -2.92 10.01
CA ALA A 130 -16.03 -1.77 10.13
C ALA A 130 -15.30 -0.52 10.65
N GLU A 131 -14.40 -0.68 11.64
CA GLU A 131 -13.59 0.41 12.16
C GLU A 131 -12.61 0.97 11.11
N LEU A 132 -12.01 0.11 10.29
CA LEU A 132 -11.17 0.55 9.17
C LEU A 132 -11.95 1.41 8.17
N VAL A 133 -13.18 1.02 7.81
CA VAL A 133 -14.06 1.80 6.93
C VAL A 133 -14.36 3.16 7.54
N ARG A 134 -14.78 3.19 8.82
CA ARG A 134 -15.09 4.44 9.53
C ARG A 134 -13.89 5.39 9.57
N ARG A 135 -12.68 4.88 9.83
CA ARG A 135 -11.45 5.67 9.85
C ARG A 135 -11.09 6.21 8.47
N PHE A 136 -11.25 5.38 7.43
CA PHE A 136 -11.00 5.78 6.05
C PHE A 136 -11.95 6.88 5.59
N ASP A 137 -13.24 6.79 5.93
CA ASP A 137 -14.23 7.81 5.57
C ASP A 137 -13.88 9.20 6.13
N ARG A 138 -13.32 9.25 7.35
CA ARG A 138 -12.88 10.50 7.99
C ARG A 138 -11.71 11.18 7.26
N ALA A 139 -10.81 10.39 6.68
CA ALA A 139 -9.61 10.89 6.03
C ALA A 139 -9.19 9.96 4.88
N PRO A 140 -9.87 10.02 3.72
CA PRO A 140 -9.62 9.11 2.61
C PRO A 140 -8.23 9.37 2.03
N LYS A 141 -7.36 8.37 2.17
CA LYS A 141 -6.00 8.42 1.64
C LYS A 141 -5.93 7.69 0.29
N PRO A 142 -5.06 8.14 -0.64
CA PRO A 142 -4.71 7.38 -1.83
C PRO A 142 -4.31 5.94 -1.48
N MET A 143 -4.70 4.99 -2.33
CA MET A 143 -4.39 3.57 -2.17
C MET A 143 -4.06 2.92 -3.51
N TYR A 144 -3.29 1.84 -3.45
CA TYR A 144 -3.13 0.96 -4.58
C TYR A 144 -4.30 -0.03 -4.71
N TYR A 145 -4.61 -0.39 -5.95
CA TYR A 145 -5.65 -1.34 -6.31
C TYR A 145 -5.16 -2.19 -7.48
N GLN A 146 -5.51 -3.47 -7.51
CA GLN A 146 -5.30 -4.29 -8.69
C GLN A 146 -6.00 -3.65 -9.91
N PRO A 147 -5.35 -3.60 -11.10
CA PRO A 147 -5.90 -2.89 -12.26
C PRO A 147 -7.31 -3.33 -12.67
N ALA A 148 -7.57 -4.65 -12.71
CA ALA A 148 -8.86 -5.18 -13.11
C ALA A 148 -9.99 -4.78 -12.15
N PHE A 149 -9.73 -4.88 -10.84
CA PHE A 149 -10.66 -4.42 -9.80
C PHE A 149 -10.94 -2.91 -9.94
N LEU A 150 -9.89 -2.11 -10.10
CA LEU A 150 -10.02 -0.66 -10.19
C LEU A 150 -10.80 -0.21 -11.43
N HIS A 151 -10.55 -0.82 -12.59
CA HIS A 151 -11.31 -0.55 -13.81
C HIS A 151 -12.80 -0.84 -13.62
N ALA A 152 -13.13 -2.02 -13.11
CA ALA A 152 -14.52 -2.40 -12.86
C ALA A 152 -15.21 -1.46 -11.85
N ALA A 153 -14.52 -1.14 -10.74
CA ALA A 153 -15.03 -0.21 -9.73
C ALA A 153 -15.23 1.21 -10.29
N TRP A 154 -14.34 1.68 -11.15
CA TRP A 154 -14.44 3.00 -11.78
C TRP A 154 -15.63 3.09 -12.74
N GLU A 155 -15.85 2.06 -13.56
CA GLU A 155 -16.99 2.00 -14.48
C GLU A 155 -18.32 1.92 -13.73
N ASP A 156 -18.41 1.02 -12.74
CA ASP A 156 -19.60 0.86 -11.90
C ASP A 156 -19.93 2.14 -11.11
N TYR A 157 -18.91 2.78 -10.55
CA TYR A 157 -19.09 4.04 -9.82
C TYR A 157 -19.67 5.14 -10.73
N ARG A 158 -19.09 5.34 -11.92
CA ARG A 158 -19.54 6.38 -12.86
C ARG A 158 -20.97 6.12 -13.34
N ALA A 159 -21.32 4.88 -13.61
CA ALA A 159 -22.67 4.49 -13.99
C ALA A 159 -23.66 4.73 -12.84
N THR A 160 -23.34 4.24 -11.63
CA THR A 160 -24.20 4.33 -10.44
C THR A 160 -24.48 5.78 -10.04
N HIS A 161 -23.48 6.66 -10.12
CA HIS A 161 -23.62 8.06 -9.70
C HIS A 161 -23.90 9.02 -10.86
N SER A 162 -23.99 8.50 -12.08
CA SER A 162 -24.19 9.30 -13.30
C SER A 162 -23.17 10.45 -13.44
N VAL A 163 -21.89 10.17 -13.14
CA VAL A 163 -20.80 11.13 -13.22
C VAL A 163 -19.81 10.78 -14.32
N SER A 164 -19.22 11.83 -14.90
CA SER A 164 -18.09 11.71 -15.84
C SER A 164 -16.77 11.64 -15.07
N GLU A 165 -15.66 11.45 -15.80
CA GLU A 165 -14.32 11.54 -15.21
C GLU A 165 -14.04 12.94 -14.67
N GLU A 166 -14.50 13.96 -15.38
CA GLU A 166 -14.29 15.38 -15.08
C GLU A 166 -15.18 15.89 -13.95
N THR A 167 -16.30 15.21 -13.67
CA THR A 167 -17.25 15.60 -12.61
C THR A 167 -17.22 14.69 -11.39
N CYS A 168 -16.44 13.61 -11.45
CA CYS A 168 -16.27 12.68 -10.34
C CYS A 168 -15.59 13.38 -9.16
N ASP A 169 -16.21 13.33 -7.98
CA ASP A 169 -15.55 13.72 -6.73
C ASP A 169 -14.54 12.64 -6.31
N PRO A 170 -13.22 12.93 -6.29
CA PRO A 170 -12.20 11.93 -6.01
C PRO A 170 -12.32 11.31 -4.61
N ASP A 171 -12.76 12.11 -3.63
CA ASP A 171 -12.94 11.65 -2.26
C ASP A 171 -14.16 10.75 -2.11
N HIS A 172 -15.24 11.07 -2.83
CA HIS A 172 -16.42 10.22 -2.86
C HIS A 172 -16.13 8.87 -3.51
N PHE A 173 -15.40 8.86 -4.64
CA PHE A 173 -15.01 7.63 -5.32
C PHE A 173 -14.22 6.68 -4.43
N VAL A 174 -13.17 7.18 -3.75
CA VAL A 174 -12.34 6.30 -2.92
C VAL A 174 -13.07 5.80 -1.68
N ARG A 175 -13.95 6.60 -1.07
CA ARG A 175 -14.81 6.13 0.04
C ARG A 175 -15.75 5.02 -0.43
N TRP A 176 -16.43 5.24 -1.55
CA TRP A 176 -17.32 4.24 -2.15
C TRP A 176 -16.59 2.94 -2.51
N THR A 177 -15.34 3.05 -2.97
CA THR A 177 -14.53 1.90 -3.38
C THR A 177 -13.90 1.17 -2.18
N TYR A 178 -13.68 1.84 -1.05
CA TYR A 178 -12.88 1.30 0.06
C TYR A 178 -13.41 -0.01 0.64
N ALA A 179 -14.70 -0.07 1.00
CA ALA A 179 -15.30 -1.29 1.53
C ALA A 179 -15.25 -2.45 0.52
N ARG A 180 -15.43 -2.15 -0.77
CA ARG A 180 -15.30 -3.13 -1.87
C ARG A 180 -13.86 -3.63 -1.99
N ALA A 181 -12.89 -2.75 -1.83
CA ALA A 181 -11.48 -3.10 -1.85
C ALA A 181 -11.10 -3.99 -0.66
N LEU A 182 -11.61 -3.72 0.55
CA LEU A 182 -11.39 -4.62 1.69
C LEU A 182 -11.95 -6.02 1.42
N ALA A 183 -13.18 -6.11 0.91
CA ALA A 183 -13.77 -7.40 0.54
C ALA A 183 -12.98 -8.12 -0.56
N HIS A 184 -12.43 -7.39 -1.53
CA HIS A 184 -11.56 -7.91 -2.58
C HIS A 184 -10.23 -8.45 -2.02
N ARG A 185 -9.64 -7.76 -1.05
CA ARG A 185 -8.36 -8.12 -0.43
C ARG A 185 -8.44 -9.31 0.50
N GLN A 186 -9.57 -9.50 1.19
CA GLN A 186 -9.74 -10.55 2.20
C GLN A 186 -9.37 -11.97 1.70
N PRO A 187 -9.91 -12.48 0.57
CA PRO A 187 -9.52 -13.80 0.07
C PRO A 187 -8.05 -13.86 -0.34
N ARG A 188 -7.46 -12.75 -0.80
CA ARG A 188 -6.05 -12.68 -1.20
C ARG A 188 -5.12 -12.77 0.01
N TYR A 189 -5.44 -12.08 1.10
CA TYR A 189 -4.72 -12.25 2.37
C TYR A 189 -4.86 -13.66 2.93
N ALA A 190 -6.07 -14.24 2.88
CA ALA A 190 -6.27 -15.62 3.30
C ALA A 190 -5.45 -16.61 2.47
N ALA A 191 -5.27 -16.34 1.17
CA ALA A 191 -4.40 -17.12 0.32
C ALA A 191 -2.91 -16.97 0.66
N MET A 192 -2.47 -15.75 0.96
CA MET A 192 -1.10 -15.48 1.41
C MET A 192 -0.78 -16.17 2.74
N ALA A 193 -1.75 -16.32 3.64
CA ALA A 193 -1.56 -16.94 4.95
C ALA A 193 -0.95 -18.35 4.89
N ARG A 194 -1.14 -19.08 3.77
CA ARG A 194 -0.54 -20.39 3.53
C ARG A 194 1.00 -20.38 3.50
N TRP A 195 1.59 -19.23 3.21
CA TRP A 195 3.03 -19.04 3.15
C TRP A 195 3.65 -18.81 4.54
N GLY A 196 2.85 -18.55 5.57
CA GLY A 196 3.32 -18.18 6.90
C GLY A 196 2.41 -18.69 8.01
N VAL A 197 2.24 -17.86 9.04
CA VAL A 197 1.37 -18.12 10.19
C VAL A 197 0.28 -17.05 10.30
N THR A 198 -0.80 -17.36 11.01
CA THR A 198 -1.90 -16.43 11.26
C THR A 198 -2.06 -16.19 12.76
N VAL A 199 -2.21 -14.93 13.13
CA VAL A 199 -2.64 -14.47 14.46
C VAL A 199 -3.86 -13.58 14.29
N THR A 200 -4.68 -13.47 15.32
CA THR A 200 -5.86 -12.59 15.32
C THR A 200 -5.51 -11.19 15.81
N ALA A 201 -6.29 -10.19 15.41
CA ALA A 201 -6.13 -8.83 15.93
C ALA A 201 -6.33 -8.78 17.45
N GLU A 202 -7.23 -9.61 17.97
CA GLU A 202 -7.50 -9.75 19.41
C GLU A 202 -6.29 -10.33 20.15
N GLU A 203 -5.64 -11.37 19.64
CA GLU A 203 -4.41 -11.92 20.23
C GLU A 203 -3.27 -10.89 20.24
N VAL A 204 -3.12 -10.12 19.15
CA VAL A 204 -2.10 -9.08 19.06
C VAL A 204 -2.36 -7.93 20.05
N ALA A 205 -3.62 -7.62 20.34
CA ALA A 205 -3.98 -6.56 21.28
C ALA A 205 -3.57 -6.87 22.74
N GLU A 206 -3.42 -8.14 23.09
CA GLU A 206 -2.98 -8.59 24.41
C GLU A 206 -1.45 -8.57 24.59
N VAL A 207 -0.68 -8.34 23.52
CA VAL A 207 0.79 -8.28 23.57
C VAL A 207 1.25 -6.98 24.24
N GLN A 208 1.91 -7.09 25.39
CA GLN A 208 2.42 -5.94 26.14
C GLN A 208 3.94 -5.93 26.28
N SER A 209 4.60 -7.04 25.94
CA SER A 209 6.04 -7.20 26.04
C SER A 209 6.60 -8.01 24.87
N ALA A 210 7.93 -8.00 24.73
CA ALA A 210 8.62 -8.85 23.76
C ALA A 210 8.40 -10.34 24.04
N GLU A 211 8.31 -10.75 25.31
CA GLU A 211 8.06 -12.14 25.67
C GLU A 211 6.64 -12.60 25.28
N ASP A 212 5.64 -11.72 25.41
CA ASP A 212 4.28 -12.00 24.95
C ASP A 212 4.24 -12.16 23.42
N PHE A 213 4.99 -11.31 22.71
CA PHE A 213 5.12 -11.40 21.26
C PHE A 213 5.76 -12.73 20.84
N ASP A 214 6.90 -13.09 21.43
CA ASP A 214 7.60 -14.34 21.13
C ASP A 214 6.69 -15.56 21.38
N ARG A 215 5.94 -15.53 22.49
CA ARG A 215 4.98 -16.58 22.84
C ARG A 215 3.82 -16.68 21.85
N LEU A 216 3.25 -15.55 21.44
CA LEU A 216 2.19 -15.50 20.44
C LEU A 216 2.67 -16.09 19.11
N ILE A 217 3.87 -15.70 18.66
CA ILE A 217 4.45 -16.21 17.41
C ILE A 217 4.76 -17.70 17.51
N ALA A 218 5.35 -18.17 18.62
CA ALA A 218 5.58 -19.59 18.86
C ALA A 218 4.26 -20.40 18.79
N MET A 219 3.22 -19.93 19.47
CA MET A 219 1.88 -20.53 19.40
C MET A 219 1.31 -20.54 17.99
N ALA A 220 1.55 -19.50 17.19
CA ALA A 220 1.09 -19.42 15.81
C ALA A 220 1.84 -20.41 14.89
N ILE A 221 3.12 -20.66 15.14
CA ILE A 221 3.91 -21.68 14.45
C ILE A 221 3.41 -23.08 14.81
N ASP A 222 3.16 -23.36 16.09
CA ASP A 222 2.69 -24.68 16.56
C ASP A 222 1.29 -25.06 16.03
N ARG A 223 0.49 -24.08 15.60
CA ARG A 223 -0.84 -24.29 15.00
C ARG A 223 -0.79 -24.72 13.53
N ARG A 224 0.35 -24.53 12.85
CA ARG A 224 0.51 -24.77 11.42
C ARG A 224 0.83 -26.24 11.13
#